data_AF-A0A067BIG3-F1
#
_entry.id   AF-A0A067BIG3-F1
#
_cell.length_a   1.000
_cell.length_b   1.000
_cell.length_c   1.000
_cell.angle_alpha   90.00
_cell.angle_beta   90.00
_cell.angle_gamma   90.00
#
_symmetry.space_group_name_H-M   'P 1'
#
loop_
_entity.id
_entity.type
_entity.pdbx_description
1 polymer ?
#
loop_
_entity_poly.entity_id
_entity_poly.type
_entity_poly.pdbx_seq_one_letter_code
_entity_poly.pdbx_strand_id
1 'polypeptide(L)'
;MMQATCVQLGGMSGSASGGKRRRDSARWHSMSSQPPSEKLRKCDEPLPVLDADVLTTAFEPTLLQSEAEALAIAAEMGADFYSEVSVLYNLVSDMRVPSDEAATMDVLMSRLEAHVRDDDARDAEKVHNVYQGMLHVYVYLYRVHLRHFAQLEMSGHLTLCWRRLMAFASEYRVLDSTVLQKIYDFVMNLVGRPL
;
A
#
# COMPACT_ATOMS: atom_id res chain seq x y z
N MET A 1 66.08 -4.50 3.77
CA MET A 1 66.90 -5.32 2.86
C MET A 1 66.34 -6.74 2.86
N MET A 2 66.00 -7.24 1.66
CA MET A 2 65.79 -8.66 1.27
C MET A 2 64.57 -9.40 1.84
N GLN A 3 63.83 -10.26 1.12
CA GLN A 3 63.73 -10.59 -0.31
C GLN A 3 62.39 -11.34 -0.52
N ALA A 4 61.92 -11.37 -1.77
CA ALA A 4 60.74 -12.10 -2.25
C ALA A 4 61.01 -13.58 -2.51
N THR A 5 59.96 -14.42 -2.56
CA THR A 5 59.96 -15.65 -3.37
C THR A 5 58.56 -16.00 -3.88
N CYS A 6 58.42 -16.00 -5.21
CA CYS A 6 57.37 -16.69 -5.96
C CYS A 6 57.68 -18.19 -6.09
N VAL A 7 56.66 -19.03 -6.21
CA VAL A 7 56.74 -20.29 -6.97
C VAL A 7 55.44 -20.48 -7.78
N GLN A 8 55.63 -20.78 -9.06
CA GLN A 8 54.64 -21.02 -10.11
C GLN A 8 55.13 -22.26 -10.87
N LEU A 9 54.26 -23.22 -11.18
CA LEU A 9 54.42 -24.35 -12.13
C LEU A 9 53.00 -24.93 -12.33
N GLY A 10 52.29 -24.81 -13.47
CA GLY A 10 52.53 -25.40 -14.80
C GLY A 10 51.57 -26.61 -14.96
N GLY A 11 50.80 -26.88 -16.02
CA GLY A 11 50.61 -26.27 -17.34
C GLY A 11 49.58 -27.07 -18.18
N MET A 12 49.41 -26.64 -19.45
CA MET A 12 48.96 -27.38 -20.65
C MET A 12 47.44 -27.65 -20.83
N SER A 13 46.69 -26.98 -21.73
CA SER A 13 46.65 -27.03 -23.22
C SER A 13 45.73 -28.12 -23.80
N GLY A 14 44.72 -27.70 -24.59
CA GLY A 14 43.96 -28.59 -25.48
C GLY A 14 42.74 -27.93 -26.16
N SER A 15 42.87 -27.55 -27.43
CA SER A 15 41.82 -27.04 -28.33
C SER A 15 41.42 -28.07 -29.39
N ALA A 16 40.13 -28.11 -29.81
CA ALA A 16 39.57 -28.46 -31.14
C ALA A 16 38.04 -28.66 -30.98
N SER A 17 37.10 -27.95 -31.60
CA SER A 17 36.76 -27.63 -33.01
C SER A 17 36.17 -28.80 -33.83
N GLY A 18 34.88 -28.66 -34.20
CA GLY A 18 34.34 -29.08 -35.51
C GLY A 18 33.54 -30.39 -35.58
N GLY A 19 32.28 -30.33 -36.03
CA GLY A 19 31.48 -31.54 -36.30
C GLY A 19 30.06 -31.31 -36.80
N LYS A 20 29.92 -30.68 -37.98
CA LYS A 20 28.67 -30.41 -38.72
C LYS A 20 28.01 -31.73 -39.19
N ARG A 21 26.73 -31.99 -38.88
CA ARG A 21 25.89 -32.93 -39.65
C ARG A 21 24.48 -32.36 -39.86
N ARG A 22 24.21 -32.10 -41.14
CA ARG A 22 22.94 -31.72 -41.74
C ARG A 22 22.33 -32.98 -42.35
N ARG A 23 21.03 -33.24 -42.17
CA ARG A 23 20.23 -34.05 -43.09
C ARG A 23 18.79 -33.57 -43.09
N ASP A 24 18.33 -33.29 -44.30
CA ASP A 24 17.08 -32.64 -44.68
C ASP A 24 15.85 -33.58 -44.71
N SER A 25 14.69 -32.96 -44.51
CA SER A 25 13.44 -33.06 -45.30
C SER A 25 12.40 -34.19 -45.16
N ALA A 26 11.16 -33.69 -45.02
CA ALA A 26 9.84 -34.18 -45.48
C ALA A 26 9.17 -35.30 -44.64
N ARG A 27 7.88 -35.30 -44.34
CA ARG A 27 6.73 -35.07 -45.25
C ARG A 27 5.42 -34.92 -44.44
N TRP A 28 4.72 -33.80 -44.66
CA TRP A 28 3.26 -33.57 -44.78
C TRP A 28 2.26 -34.36 -43.90
N HIS A 29 1.41 -33.63 -43.17
CA HIS A 29 -0.04 -33.63 -43.39
C HIS A 29 -0.68 -32.33 -42.85
N SER A 30 -1.14 -31.50 -43.77
CA SER A 30 -2.18 -30.48 -43.55
C SER A 30 -3.51 -31.16 -43.26
N MET A 31 -4.30 -30.62 -42.32
CA MET A 31 -5.72 -30.31 -42.56
C MET A 31 -6.13 -29.06 -41.78
N SER A 32 -6.73 -28.16 -42.56
CA SER A 32 -7.27 -26.83 -42.31
C SER A 32 -8.25 -26.70 -41.13
N SER A 33 -8.13 -25.63 -40.34
CA SER A 33 -9.20 -24.61 -40.22
C SER A 33 -8.73 -23.37 -39.42
N GLN A 34 -9.04 -22.19 -39.96
CA GLN A 34 -8.98 -20.84 -39.35
C GLN A 34 -10.25 -20.10 -39.84
N PRO A 35 -10.67 -18.95 -39.24
CA PRO A 35 -10.77 -18.53 -37.84
C PRO A 35 -12.22 -17.99 -37.54
N PRO A 36 -12.46 -17.13 -36.54
CA PRO A 36 -12.44 -15.70 -36.89
C PRO A 36 -11.73 -14.81 -35.87
N SER A 37 -11.20 -13.72 -36.40
CA SER A 37 -10.51 -12.64 -35.71
C SER A 37 -11.53 -11.68 -35.09
N GLU A 38 -11.50 -11.51 -33.77
CA GLU A 38 -12.14 -10.37 -33.11
C GLU A 38 -11.09 -9.54 -32.37
N LYS A 39 -11.11 -8.24 -32.66
CA LYS A 39 -10.24 -7.23 -32.08
C LYS A 39 -10.61 -7.05 -30.61
N LEU A 40 -9.70 -7.31 -29.68
CA LEU A 40 -9.83 -6.79 -28.32
C LEU A 40 -8.61 -5.95 -27.96
N ARG A 41 -8.92 -4.74 -27.52
CA ARG A 41 -8.02 -3.64 -27.20
C ARG A 41 -6.96 -4.10 -26.21
N LYS A 42 -5.72 -3.67 -26.44
CA LYS A 42 -4.63 -3.79 -25.47
C LYS A 42 -5.04 -2.97 -24.25
N CYS A 43 -5.36 -3.67 -23.15
CA CYS A 43 -5.65 -3.07 -21.86
C CYS A 43 -4.49 -2.16 -21.44
N ASP A 44 -4.83 -0.97 -20.97
CA ASP A 44 -3.97 -0.17 -20.12
C ASP A 44 -3.51 -1.02 -18.92
N GLU A 45 -2.25 -0.83 -18.59
CA GLU A 45 -1.49 -1.52 -17.55
C GLU A 45 -2.20 -1.44 -16.19
N PRO A 46 -2.44 -2.56 -15.48
CA PRO A 46 -2.87 -2.49 -14.09
C PRO A 46 -1.70 -1.99 -13.23
N LEU A 47 -2.00 -1.06 -12.32
CA LEU A 47 -1.10 -0.65 -11.24
C LEU A 47 -0.54 -1.89 -10.51
N PRO A 48 0.69 -1.82 -9.97
CA PRO A 48 1.34 -2.97 -9.37
C PRO A 48 0.48 -3.51 -8.23
N VAL A 49 0.09 -4.78 -8.37
CA VAL A 49 -0.52 -5.60 -7.32
C VAL A 49 0.41 -5.56 -6.12
N LEU A 50 0.01 -4.83 -5.08
CA LEU A 50 0.67 -4.87 -3.79
C LEU A 50 0.50 -6.28 -3.24
N ASP A 51 1.61 -6.96 -3.01
CA ASP A 51 1.66 -8.35 -2.59
C ASP A 51 0.65 -8.68 -1.48
N ALA A 52 -0.10 -9.74 -1.75
CA ALA A 52 -1.11 -10.33 -0.91
C ALA A 52 -0.45 -11.02 0.29
N ASP A 53 -0.25 -10.29 1.38
CA ASP A 53 -0.25 -10.88 2.71
C ASP A 53 -1.53 -10.46 3.43
N VAL A 54 -2.34 -11.49 3.66
CA VAL A 54 -3.75 -11.52 4.02
C VAL A 54 -4.00 -10.82 5.35
N LEU A 55 -4.53 -9.59 5.32
CA LEU A 55 -5.41 -8.99 6.34
C LEU A 55 -6.32 -7.91 5.72
N THR A 56 -6.87 -8.16 4.53
CA THR A 56 -8.02 -7.40 4.07
C THR A 56 -9.26 -8.21 4.44
N THR A 57 -10.03 -7.76 5.42
CA THR A 57 -11.47 -8.01 5.37
C THR A 57 -11.87 -7.57 3.97
N ALA A 58 -12.19 -8.52 3.08
CA ALA A 58 -12.52 -8.22 1.70
C ALA A 58 -13.73 -7.29 1.72
N PHE A 59 -13.43 -6.01 1.58
CA PHE A 59 -14.40 -5.01 1.23
C PHE A 59 -14.75 -5.38 -0.20
N GLU A 60 -15.80 -6.15 -0.43
CA GLU A 60 -16.29 -6.32 -1.80
C GLU A 60 -17.47 -5.38 -1.96
N PRO A 61 -17.28 -4.17 -2.52
CA PRO A 61 -18.39 -3.40 -3.02
C PRO A 61 -19.14 -4.30 -3.99
N THR A 62 -20.40 -4.59 -3.69
CA THR A 62 -21.22 -5.30 -4.66
C THR A 62 -21.31 -4.40 -5.88
N LEU A 63 -21.10 -4.91 -7.10
CA LEU A 63 -21.17 -4.11 -8.35
C LEU A 63 -22.52 -3.38 -8.56
N LEU A 64 -23.50 -3.65 -7.70
CA LEU A 64 -24.85 -3.09 -7.65
C LEU A 64 -25.06 -2.07 -6.51
N GLN A 65 -24.02 -1.78 -5.71
CA GLN A 65 -24.15 -0.89 -4.56
C GLN A 65 -24.33 0.56 -5.00
N SER A 66 -25.34 1.22 -4.42
CA SER A 66 -25.59 2.64 -4.63
C SER A 66 -24.61 3.53 -3.86
N GLU A 67 -24.44 4.77 -4.31
CA GLU A 67 -23.61 5.77 -3.61
C GLU A 67 -24.09 6.02 -2.17
N ALA A 68 -25.40 6.02 -1.94
CA ALA A 68 -25.97 6.18 -0.61
C ALA A 68 -25.65 5.00 0.32
N GLU A 69 -25.67 3.77 -0.20
CA GLU A 69 -25.27 2.58 0.57
C GLU A 69 -23.77 2.60 0.84
N ALA A 70 -22.94 2.98 -0.14
CA ALA A 70 -21.49 3.11 0.05
C ALA A 70 -21.16 4.13 1.14
N LEU A 71 -21.88 5.26 1.16
CA LEU A 71 -21.74 6.28 2.18
C LEU A 71 -22.19 5.80 3.57
N ALA A 72 -23.29 5.07 3.66
CA ALA A 72 -23.78 4.51 4.92
C ALA A 72 -22.76 3.52 5.52
N ILE A 73 -22.21 2.62 4.70
CA ILE A 73 -21.14 1.71 5.12
C ILE A 73 -19.89 2.49 5.51
N ALA A 74 -19.52 3.52 4.75
CA ALA A 74 -18.36 4.36 5.08
C ALA A 74 -18.52 5.08 6.42
N ALA A 75 -19.73 5.54 6.76
CA ALA A 75 -20.01 6.14 8.06
C ALA A 75 -19.82 5.13 9.21
N GLU A 76 -20.34 3.90 9.05
CA GLU A 76 -20.20 2.83 10.05
C GLU A 76 -18.76 2.40 10.24
N MET A 77 -18.09 2.07 9.14
CA MET A 77 -16.67 1.68 9.15
C MET A 77 -15.76 2.82 9.62
N GLY A 78 -16.17 4.08 9.39
CA GLY A 78 -15.45 5.26 9.87
C GLY A 78 -15.31 5.28 11.39
N ALA A 79 -16.30 4.76 12.14
CA ALA A 79 -16.22 4.64 13.59
C ALA A 79 -15.20 3.60 14.05
N ASP A 80 -15.12 2.47 13.33
CA ASP A 80 -14.14 1.42 13.59
C ASP A 80 -12.72 1.92 13.30
N PHE A 81 -12.51 2.57 12.15
CA PHE A 81 -11.22 3.18 11.82
C PHE A 81 -10.82 4.29 12.79
N TYR A 82 -11.79 5.09 13.26
CA TYR A 82 -11.53 6.08 14.29
C TYR A 82 -11.06 5.43 15.59
N SER A 83 -11.67 4.33 15.99
CA SER A 83 -11.27 3.59 17.19
C SER A 83 -9.83 3.08 17.07
N GLU A 84 -9.46 2.54 15.90
CA GLU A 84 -8.09 2.09 15.62
C GLU A 84 -7.06 3.24 15.71
N VAL A 85 -7.31 4.37 15.02
CA VAL A 85 -6.39 5.50 15.04
C VAL A 85 -6.32 6.16 16.43
N SER A 86 -7.42 6.17 17.18
CA SER A 86 -7.47 6.67 18.56
C SER A 86 -6.58 5.84 19.49
N VAL A 87 -6.62 4.51 19.38
CA VAL A 87 -5.71 3.63 20.13
C VAL A 87 -4.25 3.93 19.78
N LEU A 88 -3.92 4.05 18.49
CA LEU A 88 -2.57 4.38 18.05
C LEU A 88 -2.10 5.75 18.54
N TYR A 89 -2.98 6.75 18.50
CA TYR A 89 -2.69 8.11 18.96
C TYR A 89 -2.44 8.18 20.46
N ASN A 90 -3.26 7.47 21.24
CA ASN A 90 -3.14 7.38 22.70
C ASN A 90 -1.92 6.55 23.12
N LEU A 91 -1.54 5.52 22.35
CA LEU A 91 -0.34 4.73 22.65
C LEU A 91 0.93 5.59 22.73
N VAL A 92 0.98 6.69 21.96
CA VAL A 92 2.14 7.60 21.92
C VAL A 92 1.92 8.91 22.69
N SER A 93 0.83 9.06 23.45
CA SER A 93 0.54 10.30 24.18
C SER A 93 1.59 10.62 25.21
N ASP A 94 2.04 9.62 25.97
CA ASP A 94 2.96 9.80 27.11
C ASP A 94 4.39 10.12 26.67
N MET A 95 4.73 9.79 25.42
CA MET A 95 6.03 10.06 24.81
C MET A 95 6.04 11.38 24.02
N ARG A 96 4.90 12.06 23.93
CA ARG A 96 4.73 13.24 23.09
C ARG A 96 5.28 14.48 23.80
N VAL A 97 6.10 15.23 23.08
CA VAL A 97 6.57 16.54 23.53
C VAL A 97 5.50 17.60 23.21
N PRO A 98 5.13 18.47 24.18
CA PRO A 98 4.20 19.56 23.91
C PRO A 98 4.66 20.45 22.75
N SER A 99 3.79 20.65 21.76
CA SER A 99 4.03 21.50 20.61
C SER A 99 2.70 21.99 20.01
N ASP A 100 2.74 23.04 19.20
CA ASP A 100 1.55 23.55 18.51
C ASP A 100 0.93 22.50 17.58
N GLU A 101 1.77 21.68 16.92
CA GLU A 101 1.31 20.58 16.07
C GLU A 101 0.60 19.50 16.91
N ALA A 102 1.16 19.12 18.06
CA ALA A 102 0.52 18.18 18.98
C ALA A 102 -0.83 18.72 19.51
N ALA A 103 -0.89 19.99 19.92
CA ALA A 103 -2.14 20.62 20.36
C ALA A 103 -3.20 20.67 19.24
N THR A 104 -2.76 20.91 18.00
CA THR A 104 -3.64 20.87 16.83
C THR A 104 -4.21 19.46 16.61
N MET A 105 -3.38 18.43 16.76
CA MET A 105 -3.83 17.04 16.65
C MET A 105 -4.78 16.65 17.77
N ASP A 106 -4.59 17.16 19.00
CA ASP A 106 -5.53 16.91 20.10
C ASP A 106 -6.92 17.49 19.79
N VAL A 107 -6.97 18.73 19.27
CA VAL A 107 -8.23 19.34 18.82
C VAL A 107 -8.86 18.53 17.68
N LEU A 108 -8.06 18.05 16.73
CA LEU A 108 -8.55 17.22 15.63
C LEU A 108 -9.14 15.90 16.15
N MET A 109 -8.45 15.21 17.05
CA MET A 109 -8.93 13.96 17.66
C MET A 109 -10.25 14.18 18.41
N SER A 110 -10.36 15.25 19.20
CA SER A 110 -11.63 15.58 19.88
C SER A 110 -12.77 15.88 18.91
N ARG A 111 -12.49 16.55 17.78
CA ARG A 111 -13.51 16.82 16.75
C ARG A 111 -13.94 15.54 16.03
N LEU A 112 -13.00 14.65 15.72
CA LEU A 112 -13.29 13.35 15.13
C LEU A 112 -14.16 12.50 16.08
N GLU A 113 -13.84 12.49 17.37
CA GLU A 113 -14.65 11.80 18.38
C GLU A 113 -16.10 12.31 18.40
N ALA A 114 -16.28 13.63 18.37
CA ALA A 114 -17.59 14.24 18.36
C ALA A 114 -18.38 13.89 17.09
N HIS A 115 -17.72 13.89 15.92
CA HIS A 115 -18.36 13.52 14.66
C HIS A 115 -18.73 12.04 14.57
N VAL A 116 -17.89 11.14 15.07
CA VAL A 116 -18.17 9.69 15.06
C VAL A 116 -19.30 9.31 16.02
N ARG A 117 -19.51 10.10 17.08
CA ARG A 117 -20.63 9.91 18.02
C ARG A 117 -21.92 10.59 17.60
N ASP A 118 -21.88 11.46 16.59
CA ASP A 118 -23.05 12.17 16.06
C ASP A 118 -23.80 11.28 15.06
N ASP A 119 -24.80 10.54 15.56
CA ASP A 119 -25.58 9.59 14.75
C ASP A 119 -26.60 10.28 13.82
N ASP A 120 -26.90 11.56 14.08
CA ASP A 120 -27.97 12.31 13.43
C ASP A 120 -27.57 12.91 12.07
N ALA A 121 -26.31 12.76 11.65
CA ALA A 121 -25.82 13.42 10.46
C ALA A 121 -24.74 12.62 9.70
N ARG A 122 -25.18 11.56 9.04
CA ARG A 122 -24.38 10.83 8.05
C ARG A 122 -24.46 11.51 6.67
N ASP A 123 -24.19 12.81 6.64
CA ASP A 123 -24.05 13.52 5.36
C ASP A 123 -22.67 13.21 4.72
N ALA A 124 -22.61 13.30 3.38
CA ALA A 124 -21.41 12.92 2.63
C ALA A 124 -20.19 13.75 3.04
N GLU A 125 -20.39 15.04 3.31
CA GLU A 125 -19.31 15.96 3.66
C GLU A 125 -18.68 15.62 5.01
N LYS A 126 -19.50 15.31 6.02
CA LYS A 126 -19.06 14.87 7.35
C LYS A 126 -18.27 13.57 7.26
N VAL A 127 -18.76 12.58 6.52
CA VAL A 127 -18.02 11.32 6.32
C VAL A 127 -16.68 11.62 5.66
N HIS A 128 -16.63 12.39 4.57
CA HIS A 128 -15.36 12.75 3.92
C HIS A 128 -14.40 13.47 4.88
N ASN A 129 -14.91 14.42 5.67
CA ASN A 129 -14.11 15.16 6.65
C ASN A 129 -13.54 14.26 7.75
N VAL A 130 -14.31 13.27 8.21
CA VAL A 130 -13.83 12.28 9.18
C VAL A 130 -12.67 11.48 8.60
N TYR A 131 -12.80 10.97 7.38
CA TYR A 131 -11.72 10.22 6.72
C TYR A 131 -10.49 11.09 6.49
N GLN A 132 -10.64 12.32 5.99
CA GLN A 132 -9.53 13.25 5.83
C GLN A 132 -8.82 13.55 7.16
N GLY A 133 -9.58 13.79 8.22
CA GLY A 133 -9.04 14.01 9.55
C GLY A 133 -8.23 12.81 10.05
N MET A 134 -8.73 11.59 9.87
CA MET A 134 -7.98 10.38 10.21
C MET A 134 -6.68 10.27 9.39
N LEU A 135 -6.68 10.59 8.09
CA LEU A 135 -5.46 10.60 7.28
C LEU A 135 -4.43 11.60 7.82
N HIS A 136 -4.85 12.79 8.25
CA HIS A 136 -3.96 13.76 8.88
C HIS A 136 -3.32 13.22 10.16
N VAL A 137 -4.09 12.52 10.99
CA VAL A 137 -3.56 11.89 12.21
C VAL A 137 -2.55 10.80 11.87
N TYR A 138 -2.83 9.91 10.92
CA TYR A 138 -1.86 8.90 10.47
C TYR A 138 -0.57 9.53 9.94
N VAL A 139 -0.69 10.56 9.10
CA VAL A 139 0.47 11.31 8.60
C VAL A 139 1.30 11.87 9.75
N TYR A 140 0.66 12.45 10.76
CA TYR A 140 1.33 12.94 11.96
C TYR A 140 2.05 11.80 12.71
N LEU A 141 1.38 10.65 12.91
CA LEU A 141 1.97 9.49 13.58
C LEU A 141 3.21 8.96 12.84
N TYR A 142 3.18 8.88 11.50
CA TYR A 142 4.36 8.49 10.72
C TYR A 142 5.48 9.52 10.77
N ARG A 143 5.16 10.81 10.69
CA ARG A 143 6.19 11.85 10.65
C ARG A 143 6.90 12.02 11.99
N VAL A 144 6.12 12.05 13.06
CA VAL A 144 6.59 12.47 14.39
C VAL A 144 6.88 11.26 15.29
N HIS A 145 6.10 10.18 15.16
CA HIS A 145 6.11 9.07 16.10
C HIS A 145 6.58 7.73 15.54
N LEU A 146 6.98 7.63 14.26
CA LEU A 146 7.43 6.37 13.67
C LEU A 146 8.54 5.68 14.47
N ARG A 147 9.50 6.44 15.00
CA ARG A 147 10.56 5.89 15.87
C ARG A 147 10.01 5.31 17.17
N HIS A 148 9.02 5.94 17.79
CA HIS A 148 8.37 5.44 18.99
C HIS A 148 7.62 4.14 18.70
N PHE A 149 6.89 4.06 17.57
CA PHE A 149 6.25 2.82 17.15
C PHE A 149 7.25 1.70 16.86
N ALA A 150 8.41 2.01 16.31
CA ALA A 150 9.47 1.01 16.11
C ALA A 150 10.03 0.49 17.46
N GLN A 151 10.23 1.37 18.44
CA GLN A 151 10.69 1.00 19.79
C GLN A 151 9.68 0.15 20.55
N LEU A 152 8.38 0.39 20.33
CA LEU A 152 7.29 -0.39 20.91
C LEU A 152 6.99 -1.69 20.14
N GLU A 153 7.71 -1.99 19.05
CA GLU A 153 7.42 -3.11 18.13
C GLU A 153 6.00 -3.05 17.50
N MET A 154 5.42 -1.85 17.43
CA MET A 154 4.07 -1.58 16.94
C MET A 154 4.03 -0.92 15.55
N SER A 155 5.19 -0.79 14.87
CA SER A 155 5.27 -0.22 13.51
C SER A 155 4.46 -1.01 12.49
N GLY A 156 4.42 -2.34 12.61
CA GLY A 156 3.58 -3.22 11.81
C GLY A 156 2.09 -2.93 12.01
N HIS A 157 1.67 -2.70 13.26
CA HIS A 157 0.28 -2.39 13.58
C HIS A 157 -0.15 -1.03 13.03
N LEU A 158 0.67 0.01 13.19
CA LEU A 158 0.46 1.31 12.55
C LEU A 158 0.30 1.17 11.03
N THR A 159 1.16 0.36 10.40
CA THR A 159 1.13 0.12 8.96
C THR A 159 -0.12 -0.61 8.51
N LEU A 160 -0.56 -1.60 9.27
CA LEU A 160 -1.75 -2.37 8.99
C LEU A 160 -3.02 -1.50 9.04
N CYS A 161 -3.24 -0.77 10.14
CA CYS A 161 -4.42 0.09 10.30
C CYS A 161 -4.46 1.18 9.23
N TRP A 162 -3.31 1.80 8.93
CA TRP A 162 -3.16 2.74 7.82
C TRP A 162 -3.57 2.13 6.47
N ARG A 163 -3.03 0.96 6.12
CA ARG A 163 -3.32 0.30 4.84
C ARG A 163 -4.79 -0.08 4.71
N ARG A 164 -5.41 -0.56 5.80
CA ARG A 164 -6.84 -0.90 5.82
C ARG A 164 -7.73 0.32 5.57
N LEU A 165 -7.44 1.46 6.22
CA LEU A 165 -8.14 2.71 5.98
C LEU A 165 -8.00 3.16 4.52
N MET A 166 -6.78 3.14 3.98
CA MET A 166 -6.50 3.56 2.61
C MET A 166 -7.20 2.68 1.57
N ALA A 167 -7.15 1.36 1.75
CA ALA A 167 -7.84 0.41 0.88
C ALA A 167 -9.34 0.67 0.89
N PHE A 168 -9.95 0.76 2.08
CA PHE A 168 -11.37 1.04 2.22
C PHE A 168 -11.78 2.36 1.57
N ALA A 169 -11.06 3.45 1.86
CA ALA A 169 -11.37 4.78 1.34
C ALA A 169 -11.29 4.83 -0.20
N SER A 170 -10.35 4.08 -0.79
CA SER A 170 -10.24 3.95 -2.25
C SER A 170 -11.37 3.10 -2.83
N GLU A 171 -11.68 1.98 -2.19
CA GLU A 171 -12.62 0.98 -2.67
C GLU A 171 -14.07 1.48 -2.66
N TYR A 172 -14.49 2.10 -1.57
CA TYR A 172 -15.82 2.73 -1.46
C TYR A 172 -15.85 4.17 -2.00
N ARG A 173 -14.74 4.64 -2.59
CA ARG A 173 -14.61 6.01 -3.14
C ARG A 173 -14.99 7.11 -2.15
N VAL A 174 -14.71 6.88 -0.87
CA VAL A 174 -14.93 7.85 0.21
C VAL A 174 -14.07 9.09 -0.01
N LEU A 175 -12.90 8.93 -0.62
CA LEU A 175 -12.01 10.02 -0.94
C LEU A 175 -11.53 9.91 -2.39
N ASP A 176 -11.15 11.05 -2.96
CA ASP A 176 -10.60 11.11 -4.31
C ASP A 176 -9.28 10.31 -4.41
N SER A 177 -9.21 9.43 -5.42
CA SER A 177 -8.06 8.55 -5.65
C SER A 177 -6.73 9.30 -5.80
N THR A 178 -6.73 10.52 -6.36
CA THR A 178 -5.50 11.31 -6.52
C THR A 178 -5.02 11.87 -5.19
N VAL A 179 -5.94 12.19 -4.26
CA VAL A 179 -5.61 12.60 -2.90
C VAL A 179 -5.00 11.43 -2.14
N LEU A 180 -5.64 10.26 -2.22
CA LEU A 180 -5.13 9.04 -1.59
C LEU A 180 -3.72 8.68 -2.09
N GLN A 181 -3.50 8.71 -3.41
CA GLN A 181 -2.18 8.41 -3.98
C GLN A 181 -1.10 9.36 -3.46
N LYS A 182 -1.36 10.67 -3.43
CA LYS A 182 -0.39 11.66 -2.92
C LYS A 182 0.00 11.39 -1.47
N ILE A 183 -0.97 11.03 -0.63
CA ILE A 183 -0.72 10.75 0.78
C ILE A 183 0.04 9.42 0.94
N TYR A 184 -0.31 8.40 0.15
CA TYR A 184 0.43 7.14 0.11
C TYR A 184 1.91 7.38 -0.23
N ASP A 185 2.18 8.09 -1.32
CA ASP A 185 3.54 8.40 -1.75
C ASP A 185 4.30 9.19 -0.68
N PHE A 186 3.63 10.15 -0.04
CA PHE A 186 4.20 10.91 1.06
C PHE A 186 4.61 10.01 2.23
N VAL A 187 3.74 9.09 2.67
CA VAL A 187 4.04 8.16 3.78
C VAL A 187 5.16 7.19 3.40
N MET A 188 5.14 6.62 2.18
CA MET A 188 6.22 5.74 1.72
C MET A 188 7.57 6.45 1.68
N ASN A 189 7.59 7.73 1.30
CA ASN A 189 8.79 8.56 1.33
C ASN A 189 9.30 8.88 2.75
N LEU A 190 8.48 8.74 3.79
CA LEU A 190 8.92 8.84 5.18
C LEU A 190 9.52 7.52 5.67
N VAL A 191 8.84 6.41 5.40
CA VAL A 191 9.26 5.08 5.84
C VAL A 191 10.56 4.64 5.14
N GLY A 192 10.75 5.02 3.88
CA GLY A 192 11.95 4.70 3.11
C GLY A 192 13.21 5.50 3.50
N ARG A 193 13.10 6.48 4.42
CA ARG A 193 14.26 7.22 4.91
C ARG A 193 14.95 6.43 6.02
N PRO A 194 16.28 6.23 5.94
CA PRO A 194 17.01 5.65 7.06
C PRO A 194 16.85 6.54 8.30
N LEU A 195 16.45 5.91 9.42
CA LEU A 195 16.24 6.55 10.72
C LEU A 195 17.55 7.06 11.32
#